data_AF-A0A661CYJ7-F1
#
_entry.id   AF-A0A661CYJ7-F1
#
_cell.length_a   1.000
_cell.length_b   1.000
_cell.length_c   1.000
_cell.angle_alpha   90.00
_cell.angle_beta   90.00
_cell.angle_gamma   90.00
#
_symmetry.space_group_name_H-M   'P 1'
#
loop_
_entity.id
_entity.type
_entity.pdbx_description
1 polymer ?
#
loop_
_entity_poly.entity_id
_entity_poly.type
_entity_poly.pdbx_seq_one_letter_code
_entity_poly.pdbx_strand_id
1 'polypeptide(L)'
;IGITRAHLEEDAGKSMHEDFHGQTGVDLNRAGTPLLEIVSDPDMRSAKEAVAYMKKIHSMVRYLEICDGNMQEGSFRCDSNVSVRPKGQQELGTRAELKNINSFRNVERAINIEIERQIELIEDGGTVVQETRLYDADKNETRSMRSKEEANDYRYFPDPDLLPVVLEQEMIEQIRATLPELPNAKRDRFVADMKLSNYDASVLTSSRELADYYEAVLTASDNKDPKLCANWVITQLSGALNKAGLDITESPISAEQLAGMLVRISDNTISGKIAKQIFEALWAGEGTGADSIIEAKGLKQVTDSGAIEALVDEVIANNPDQVEQYRGGKEQLIGFFVGQIMKASKGKANPAQVNELLKAKLIS
;
A
#
# COMPACT_ATOMS: atom_id res chain seq x y z
N ILE A 1 -19.45 -7.17 -7.03
CA ILE A 1 -18.93 -7.51 -8.36
C ILE A 1 -18.70 -9.00 -8.36
N GLY A 2 -19.56 -9.76 -9.02
CA GLY A 2 -19.36 -11.19 -9.20
C GLY A 2 -18.24 -11.51 -10.19
N ILE A 3 -17.74 -12.74 -10.12
CA ILE A 3 -16.75 -13.29 -11.04
C ILE A 3 -17.44 -14.44 -11.78
N THR A 4 -17.65 -14.28 -13.07
CA THR A 4 -18.31 -15.29 -13.92
C THR A 4 -17.44 -16.54 -14.03
N ARG A 5 -16.13 -16.35 -14.24
CA ARG A 5 -15.17 -17.45 -14.40
C ARG A 5 -13.74 -16.99 -14.13
N ALA A 6 -12.89 -17.94 -13.76
CA ALA A 6 -11.44 -17.84 -13.76
C ALA A 6 -10.88 -19.15 -14.33
N HIS A 7 -10.10 -19.08 -15.41
CA HIS A 7 -9.61 -20.29 -16.09
C HIS A 7 -8.18 -20.11 -16.59
N LEU A 8 -7.52 -21.24 -16.81
CA LEU A 8 -6.15 -21.29 -17.31
C LEU A 8 -6.13 -21.18 -18.83
N GLU A 9 -5.16 -20.42 -19.34
CA GLU A 9 -4.83 -20.33 -20.75
C GLU A 9 -3.30 -20.26 -20.93
N GLU A 10 -2.82 -20.40 -22.16
CA GLU A 10 -1.41 -20.18 -22.50
C GLU A 10 -1.22 -18.81 -23.15
N ASP A 11 -0.15 -18.10 -22.81
CA ASP A 11 0.19 -16.85 -23.49
C ASP A 11 0.78 -17.10 -24.88
N ALA A 12 0.56 -16.14 -25.77
CA ALA A 12 1.18 -16.12 -27.08
C ALA A 12 2.58 -15.47 -27.04
N GLY A 13 3.37 -15.77 -28.08
CA GLY A 13 4.61 -15.06 -28.38
C GLY A 13 4.40 -13.57 -28.70
N LYS A 14 5.50 -12.86 -28.96
CA LYS A 14 5.51 -11.43 -29.28
C LYS A 14 5.88 -11.21 -30.75
N SER A 15 5.14 -10.34 -31.42
CA SER A 15 5.48 -9.84 -32.76
C SER A 15 6.22 -8.50 -32.66
N MET A 16 7.32 -8.35 -33.41
CA MET A 16 8.15 -7.15 -33.44
C MET A 16 8.33 -6.65 -34.88
N HIS A 17 8.19 -5.33 -35.07
CA HIS A 17 8.20 -4.72 -36.40
C HIS A 17 9.29 -3.64 -36.58
N GLU A 18 9.82 -3.07 -35.49
CA GLU A 18 10.72 -1.90 -35.53
C GLU A 18 12.07 -2.20 -36.21
N ASP A 19 12.64 -3.39 -35.96
CA ASP A 19 13.95 -3.80 -36.51
C ASP A 19 13.84 -4.66 -37.79
N PHE A 20 12.62 -4.96 -38.25
CA PHE A 20 12.36 -5.91 -39.35
C PHE A 20 11.61 -5.24 -40.49
N HIS A 21 12.31 -4.43 -41.28
CA HIS A 21 11.71 -3.72 -42.42
C HIS A 21 11.01 -4.67 -43.41
N GLY A 22 9.70 -4.48 -43.60
CA GLY A 22 8.89 -5.30 -44.51
C GLY A 22 8.63 -6.73 -44.03
N GLN A 23 9.03 -7.07 -42.81
CA GLN A 23 8.87 -8.39 -42.19
C GLN A 23 8.32 -8.25 -40.76
N THR A 24 8.18 -9.37 -40.06
CA THR A 24 7.78 -9.39 -38.65
C THR A 24 8.68 -10.39 -37.94
N GLY A 25 9.42 -9.93 -36.94
CA GLY A 25 10.14 -10.80 -36.03
C GLY A 25 9.14 -11.45 -35.07
N VAL A 26 9.24 -12.77 -34.89
CA VAL A 26 8.41 -13.52 -33.94
C VAL A 26 9.30 -14.03 -32.82
N ASP A 27 9.09 -13.53 -31.61
CA ASP A 27 9.74 -14.00 -30.39
C ASP A 27 8.80 -14.95 -29.64
N LEU A 28 9.21 -16.21 -29.51
CA LEU A 28 8.43 -17.26 -28.85
C LEU A 28 8.86 -17.51 -27.40
N ASN A 29 9.77 -16.73 -26.83
CA ASN A 29 10.24 -16.92 -25.46
C ASN A 29 9.12 -16.89 -24.41
N ARG A 30 8.01 -16.20 -24.70
CA ARG A 30 6.83 -16.11 -23.82
C ARG A 30 5.75 -17.15 -24.14
N ALA A 31 5.81 -17.80 -25.30
CA ALA A 31 4.76 -18.73 -25.72
C ALA A 31 4.65 -19.91 -24.75
N GLY A 32 3.42 -20.27 -24.35
CA GLY A 32 3.18 -21.35 -23.38
C GLY A 32 3.30 -20.93 -21.91
N THR A 33 3.55 -19.64 -21.61
CA THR A 33 3.54 -19.14 -20.24
C THR A 33 2.13 -19.29 -19.65
N PRO A 34 1.97 -19.83 -18.43
CA PRO A 34 0.65 -19.98 -17.80
C PRO A 34 -0.03 -18.63 -17.56
N LEU A 35 -1.31 -18.55 -17.90
CA LEU A 35 -2.17 -17.39 -17.63
C LEU A 35 -3.43 -17.81 -16.90
N LEU A 36 -3.99 -16.87 -16.13
CA LEU A 36 -5.29 -17.00 -15.47
C LEU A 36 -6.19 -15.86 -15.97
N GLU A 37 -7.13 -16.17 -16.87
CA GLU A 37 -8.13 -15.19 -17.32
C GLU A 37 -9.29 -15.13 -16.31
N ILE A 38 -9.44 -13.97 -15.65
CA ILE A 38 -10.54 -13.69 -14.71
C ILE A 38 -11.55 -12.79 -15.38
N VAL A 39 -12.77 -13.30 -15.59
CA VAL A 39 -13.88 -12.55 -16.20
C VAL A 39 -14.89 -12.19 -15.12
N SER A 40 -15.06 -10.88 -14.90
CA SER A 40 -16.07 -10.34 -13.97
C SER A 40 -17.46 -10.36 -14.59
N ASP A 41 -18.49 -10.45 -13.74
CA ASP A 41 -19.85 -10.11 -14.15
C ASP A 41 -19.95 -8.62 -14.53
N PRO A 42 -20.89 -8.23 -15.41
CA PRO A 42 -21.11 -6.83 -15.80
C PRO A 42 -21.82 -6.04 -14.69
N ASP A 43 -21.29 -6.06 -13.47
CA ASP A 43 -21.85 -5.42 -12.27
C ASP A 43 -21.35 -3.99 -12.06
N MET A 44 -20.18 -3.65 -12.61
CA MET A 44 -19.55 -2.35 -12.43
C MET A 44 -20.37 -1.25 -13.11
N ARG A 45 -20.54 -0.11 -12.43
CA ARG A 45 -21.39 1.02 -12.88
C ARG A 45 -20.62 2.32 -13.08
N SER A 46 -19.32 2.34 -12.80
CA SER A 46 -18.46 3.51 -13.05
C SER A 46 -17.02 3.10 -13.30
N ALA A 47 -16.25 3.98 -13.94
CA ALA A 47 -14.81 3.80 -14.11
C ALA A 47 -14.07 3.64 -12.76
N LYS A 48 -14.53 4.35 -11.72
CA LYS A 48 -13.98 4.25 -10.36
C LYS A 48 -14.18 2.88 -9.75
N GLU A 49 -15.36 2.28 -9.93
CA GLU A 49 -15.63 0.91 -9.50
C GLU A 49 -14.77 -0.10 -10.27
N ALA A 50 -14.58 0.10 -11.58
CA ALA A 50 -13.72 -0.75 -12.39
C ALA A 50 -12.26 -0.73 -11.90
N VAL A 51 -11.72 0.46 -11.62
CA VAL A 51 -10.38 0.61 -11.03
C VAL A 51 -10.32 -0.03 -9.64
N ALA A 52 -11.33 0.16 -8.80
CA ALA A 52 -11.37 -0.44 -7.46
C ALA A 52 -11.40 -1.97 -7.52
N TYR A 53 -12.21 -2.56 -8.41
CA TYR A 53 -12.27 -3.99 -8.67
C TYR A 53 -10.90 -4.52 -9.13
N MET A 54 -10.32 -3.88 -10.14
CA MET A 54 -9.03 -4.26 -10.70
C MET A 54 -7.90 -4.18 -9.66
N LYS A 55 -7.85 -3.11 -8.86
CA LYS A 55 -6.91 -2.99 -7.72
C LYS A 55 -7.12 -4.08 -6.69
N LYS A 56 -8.36 -4.49 -6.46
CA LYS A 56 -8.69 -5.55 -5.50
C LYS A 56 -8.22 -6.92 -5.99
N ILE A 57 -8.44 -7.24 -7.27
CA ILE A 57 -7.92 -8.46 -7.90
C ILE A 57 -6.39 -8.46 -7.88
N HIS A 58 -5.76 -7.36 -8.30
CA HIS A 58 -4.31 -7.20 -8.25
C HIS A 58 -3.75 -7.45 -6.84
N SER A 59 -4.32 -6.80 -5.81
CA SER A 59 -3.92 -7.02 -4.42
C SER A 59 -4.08 -8.49 -3.98
N MET A 60 -5.15 -9.16 -4.40
CA MET A 60 -5.40 -10.55 -4.06
C MET A 60 -4.39 -11.50 -4.70
N VAL A 61 -4.12 -11.37 -6.00
CA VAL A 61 -3.17 -12.27 -6.70
C VAL A 61 -1.74 -12.09 -6.20
N ARG A 62 -1.36 -10.86 -5.81
CA ARG A 62 -0.06 -10.61 -5.16
C ARG A 62 0.04 -11.25 -3.79
N TYR A 63 -1.00 -11.10 -2.96
CA TYR A 63 -1.02 -11.71 -1.63
C TYR A 63 -0.97 -13.24 -1.66
N LEU A 64 -1.61 -13.83 -2.66
CA LEU A 64 -1.58 -15.27 -2.91
C LEU A 64 -0.29 -15.74 -3.59
N GLU A 65 0.62 -14.83 -3.95
CA GLU A 65 1.88 -15.12 -4.65
C GLU A 65 1.67 -15.87 -5.98
N ILE A 66 0.53 -15.62 -6.64
CA ILE A 66 0.20 -16.21 -7.95
C ILE A 66 0.84 -15.39 -9.10
N CYS A 67 0.97 -14.08 -8.90
CA CYS A 67 1.47 -13.13 -9.91
C CYS A 67 2.12 -11.93 -9.21
N ASP A 68 3.20 -11.40 -9.76
CA ASP A 68 3.87 -10.18 -9.27
C ASP A 68 3.04 -8.90 -9.47
N GLY A 69 1.99 -8.94 -10.31
CA GLY A 69 1.06 -7.85 -10.56
C GLY A 69 1.59 -6.71 -11.44
N ASN A 70 2.80 -6.82 -11.99
CA ASN A 70 3.44 -5.76 -12.77
C ASN A 70 2.76 -5.49 -14.13
N MET A 71 1.96 -4.42 -14.17
CA MET A 71 1.28 -3.99 -15.40
C MET A 71 2.24 -3.50 -16.50
N GLN A 72 3.41 -2.96 -16.15
CA GLN A 72 4.36 -2.42 -17.14
C GLN A 72 5.08 -3.55 -17.88
N GLU A 73 5.41 -4.61 -17.16
CA GLU A 73 6.01 -5.83 -17.71
C GLU A 73 4.98 -6.76 -18.35
N GLY A 74 3.69 -6.46 -18.15
CA GLY A 74 2.58 -7.16 -18.79
C GLY A 74 2.14 -8.45 -18.10
N SER A 75 2.62 -8.70 -16.87
CA SER A 75 2.19 -9.83 -16.05
C SER A 75 0.75 -9.66 -15.53
N PHE A 76 0.26 -8.41 -15.43
CA PHE A 76 -1.13 -8.10 -15.13
C PHE A 76 -1.75 -7.24 -16.24
N ARG A 77 -2.74 -7.80 -16.93
CA ARG A 77 -3.42 -7.17 -18.08
C ARG A 77 -4.90 -6.98 -17.80
N CYS A 78 -5.51 -5.99 -18.44
CA CYS A 78 -6.95 -5.75 -18.36
C CYS A 78 -7.47 -5.22 -19.68
N ASP A 79 -8.46 -5.92 -20.23
CA ASP A 79 -9.34 -5.41 -21.28
C ASP A 79 -10.67 -4.98 -20.63
N SER A 80 -11.21 -3.85 -21.06
CA SER A 80 -12.42 -3.27 -20.46
C SER A 80 -13.59 -3.30 -21.43
N ASN A 81 -14.73 -3.83 -20.98
CA ASN A 81 -15.94 -3.90 -21.78
C ASN A 81 -16.95 -2.86 -21.29
N VAL A 82 -17.27 -1.88 -22.15
CA VAL A 82 -18.10 -0.73 -21.80
C VAL A 82 -19.36 -0.67 -22.65
N SER A 83 -20.50 -0.47 -22.02
CA SER A 83 -21.78 -0.20 -22.66
C SER A 83 -22.57 0.77 -21.79
N VAL A 84 -23.24 1.75 -22.38
CA VAL A 84 -24.17 2.64 -21.68
C VAL A 84 -25.62 2.27 -22.00
N ARG A 85 -26.56 2.70 -21.15
CA ARG A 85 -27.99 2.56 -21.40
C ARG A 85 -28.78 3.73 -20.80
N PRO A 86 -29.86 4.17 -21.45
CA PRO A 86 -30.84 5.10 -20.88
C PRO A 86 -31.36 4.64 -19.51
N LYS A 87 -31.59 5.61 -18.62
CA LYS A 87 -32.14 5.34 -17.28
C LYS A 87 -33.53 4.69 -17.40
N GLY A 88 -33.71 3.55 -16.73
CA GLY A 88 -34.95 2.77 -16.75
C GLY A 88 -34.93 1.59 -17.72
N GLN A 89 -34.00 1.56 -18.67
CA GLN A 89 -33.80 0.39 -19.54
C GLN A 89 -33.12 -0.75 -18.77
N GLN A 90 -33.68 -1.96 -18.88
CA GLN A 90 -33.17 -3.15 -18.20
C GLN A 90 -32.09 -3.88 -19.01
N GLU A 91 -32.16 -3.82 -20.33
CA GLU A 91 -31.17 -4.43 -21.22
C GLU A 91 -29.88 -3.59 -21.25
N LEU A 92 -28.74 -4.25 -21.41
CA LEU A 92 -27.46 -3.58 -21.63
C LEU A 92 -27.36 -3.11 -23.07
N GLY A 93 -26.67 -1.98 -23.29
CA GLY A 93 -26.40 -1.48 -24.63
C GLY A 93 -25.33 -2.31 -25.36
N THR A 94 -25.04 -1.93 -26.60
CA THR A 94 -23.96 -2.54 -27.38
C THR A 94 -22.61 -2.29 -26.71
N ARG A 95 -21.80 -3.34 -26.62
CA ARG A 95 -20.50 -3.34 -25.96
C ARG A 95 -19.39 -2.85 -26.89
N ALA A 96 -18.59 -1.91 -26.40
CA ALA A 96 -17.26 -1.61 -26.93
C ALA A 96 -16.19 -2.28 -26.05
N GLU A 97 -15.24 -2.97 -26.68
CA GLU A 97 -14.12 -3.62 -26.00
C GLU A 97 -12.86 -2.75 -26.14
N LEU A 98 -12.39 -2.20 -25.03
CA LEU A 98 -11.19 -1.38 -24.95
C LEU A 98 -9.97 -2.27 -24.65
N LYS A 99 -8.95 -2.19 -25.51
CA LYS A 99 -7.68 -2.93 -25.37
C LYS A 99 -6.48 -1.98 -25.22
N ASN A 100 -5.33 -2.57 -24.86
CA ASN A 100 -4.03 -1.91 -24.70
C ASN A 100 -4.03 -0.87 -23.57
N ILE A 101 -4.40 -1.31 -22.37
CA ILE A 101 -4.49 -0.46 -21.20
C ILE A 101 -3.49 -0.91 -20.12
N ASN A 102 -2.36 -0.21 -20.04
CA ASN A 102 -1.20 -0.65 -19.24
C ASN A 102 -1.11 -0.02 -17.85
N SER A 103 -2.15 0.67 -17.37
CA SER A 103 -2.18 1.20 -16.00
C SER A 103 -3.61 1.40 -15.49
N PHE A 104 -3.80 1.34 -14.16
CA PHE A 104 -5.07 1.66 -13.52
C PHE A 104 -5.62 3.04 -13.92
N ARG A 105 -4.73 4.04 -14.04
CA ARG A 105 -5.11 5.40 -14.46
C ARG A 105 -5.62 5.41 -15.90
N ASN A 106 -4.98 4.65 -16.79
CA ASN A 106 -5.39 4.56 -18.19
C ASN A 106 -6.72 3.81 -18.33
N VAL A 107 -7.00 2.82 -17.47
CA VAL A 107 -8.32 2.16 -17.41
C VAL A 107 -9.41 3.17 -17.10
N GLU A 108 -9.22 4.00 -16.07
CA GLU A 108 -10.20 5.02 -15.71
C GLU A 108 -10.48 6.00 -16.85
N ARG A 109 -9.41 6.52 -17.47
CA ARG A 109 -9.51 7.49 -18.58
C ARG A 109 -10.20 6.88 -19.79
N ALA A 110 -9.76 5.68 -20.21
CA ALA A 110 -10.30 5.00 -21.37
C ALA A 110 -11.80 4.70 -21.21
N ILE A 111 -12.22 4.23 -20.03
CA ILE A 111 -13.64 3.97 -19.73
C ILE A 111 -14.45 5.27 -19.78
N ASN A 112 -13.99 6.35 -19.17
CA ASN A 112 -14.72 7.62 -19.17
C ASN A 112 -14.88 8.19 -20.59
N ILE A 113 -13.83 8.17 -21.40
CA ILE A 113 -13.89 8.60 -22.81
C ILE A 113 -14.90 7.76 -23.58
N GLU A 114 -14.90 6.43 -23.39
CA GLU A 114 -15.83 5.56 -24.10
C GLU A 114 -17.28 5.75 -23.63
N ILE A 115 -17.51 6.05 -22.35
CA ILE A 115 -18.83 6.41 -21.82
C ILE A 115 -19.32 7.70 -22.51
N GLU A 116 -18.52 8.76 -22.50
CA GLU A 116 -18.88 10.05 -23.14
C GLU A 116 -19.19 9.86 -24.62
N ARG A 117 -18.32 9.16 -25.35
CA ARG A 117 -18.50 8.85 -26.78
C ARG A 117 -19.80 8.08 -27.06
N GLN A 118 -20.12 7.07 -26.24
CA GLN A 118 -21.35 6.30 -26.44
C GLN A 118 -22.60 7.14 -26.14
N ILE A 119 -22.54 8.00 -25.12
CA ILE A 119 -23.66 8.90 -24.78
C ILE A 119 -23.89 9.89 -25.93
N GLU A 120 -22.85 10.61 -26.38
CA GLU A 120 -22.96 11.57 -27.48
C GLU A 120 -23.52 10.90 -28.74
N LEU A 121 -22.99 9.72 -29.12
CA LEU A 121 -23.47 8.99 -30.29
C LEU A 121 -24.96 8.61 -30.20
N ILE A 122 -25.43 8.21 -29.03
CA ILE A 122 -26.85 7.84 -28.82
C ILE A 122 -27.74 9.08 -28.80
N GLU A 123 -27.31 10.16 -28.16
CA GLU A 123 -28.07 11.42 -28.08
C GLU A 123 -28.18 12.13 -29.43
N ASP A 124 -27.16 12.01 -30.28
CA ASP A 124 -27.17 12.49 -31.67
C ASP A 124 -28.02 11.62 -32.62
N GLY A 125 -28.66 10.56 -32.10
CA GLY A 125 -29.52 9.65 -32.87
C GLY A 125 -28.78 8.55 -33.64
N GLY A 126 -27.49 8.36 -33.37
CA GLY A 126 -26.69 7.25 -33.87
C GLY A 126 -26.86 5.97 -33.07
N THR A 127 -26.13 4.92 -33.46
CA THR A 127 -26.15 3.62 -32.80
C THR A 127 -24.74 3.12 -32.52
N VAL A 128 -24.48 2.67 -31.29
CA VAL A 128 -23.21 2.04 -30.93
C VAL A 128 -23.09 0.69 -31.66
N VAL A 129 -22.02 0.54 -32.45
CA VAL A 129 -21.65 -0.73 -33.09
C VAL A 129 -20.69 -1.52 -32.22
N GLN A 130 -20.72 -2.84 -32.32
CA GLN A 130 -19.79 -3.69 -31.58
C GLN A 130 -18.41 -3.65 -32.24
N GLU A 131 -17.43 -3.13 -31.51
CA GLU A 131 -16.07 -2.97 -32.03
C GLU A 131 -15.02 -3.14 -30.93
N THR A 132 -13.81 -3.47 -31.37
CA THR A 132 -12.62 -3.43 -30.51
C THR A 132 -11.89 -2.12 -30.75
N ARG A 133 -11.74 -1.33 -29.69
CA ARG A 133 -11.06 -0.04 -29.72
C ARG A 133 -9.74 -0.12 -28.95
N LEU A 134 -8.73 0.58 -29.45
CA LEU A 134 -7.46 0.74 -28.78
C LEU A 134 -7.44 2.08 -28.04
N TYR A 135 -6.96 2.09 -26.81
CA TYR A 135 -6.67 3.35 -26.11
C TYR A 135 -5.26 3.85 -26.44
N ASP A 136 -5.16 5.12 -26.82
CA ASP A 136 -3.90 5.85 -27.01
C ASP A 136 -3.69 6.77 -25.81
N ALA A 137 -2.68 6.47 -24.98
CA ALA A 137 -2.42 7.20 -23.75
C ALA A 137 -1.80 8.59 -23.98
N ASP A 138 -1.11 8.79 -25.10
CA ASP A 138 -0.42 10.04 -25.44
C ASP A 138 -1.43 11.07 -25.94
N LYS A 139 -2.36 10.64 -26.80
CA LYS A 139 -3.44 11.47 -27.31
C LYS A 139 -4.68 11.50 -26.44
N ASN A 140 -4.80 10.54 -25.51
CA ASN A 140 -5.97 10.37 -24.66
C ASN A 140 -7.26 10.19 -25.48
N GLU A 141 -7.23 9.26 -26.44
CA GLU A 141 -8.36 8.95 -27.32
C GLU A 141 -8.56 7.44 -27.45
N THR A 142 -9.78 7.01 -27.77
CA THR A 142 -10.04 5.63 -28.20
C THR A 142 -10.16 5.60 -29.72
N ARG A 143 -9.45 4.69 -30.38
CA ARG A 143 -9.50 4.51 -31.85
C ARG A 143 -10.06 3.14 -32.20
N SER A 144 -10.92 3.07 -33.21
CA SER A 144 -11.40 1.79 -33.72
C SER A 144 -10.25 1.05 -34.41
N MET A 145 -10.03 -0.22 -34.06
CA MET A 145 -9.04 -1.07 -34.75
C MET A 145 -9.68 -1.90 -35.86
N ARG A 146 -10.84 -2.50 -35.56
CA ARG A 146 -11.54 -3.43 -36.45
C ARG A 146 -13.03 -3.42 -36.12
N SER A 147 -13.89 -3.31 -37.13
CA SER A 147 -15.31 -3.62 -37.00
C SER A 147 -15.45 -5.14 -36.80
N LYS A 148 -16.14 -5.56 -35.73
CA LYS A 148 -16.56 -6.97 -35.60
C LYS A 148 -17.77 -7.16 -36.50
N GLU A 149 -17.55 -7.29 -37.81
CA GLU A 149 -18.63 -7.62 -38.75
C GLU A 149 -19.15 -9.05 -38.52
N GLU A 150 -18.36 -9.92 -37.90
CA GLU A 150 -18.76 -11.25 -37.43
C GLU A 150 -18.11 -11.57 -36.07
N ALA A 151 -18.81 -12.33 -35.21
CA ALA A 151 -18.19 -12.93 -34.04
C ALA A 151 -17.13 -13.94 -34.50
N ASN A 152 -15.88 -13.79 -34.06
CA ASN A 152 -14.82 -14.73 -34.43
C ASN A 152 -15.22 -16.15 -34.02
N ASP A 153 -15.39 -17.05 -34.99
CA ASP A 153 -15.59 -18.46 -34.72
C ASP A 153 -14.26 -19.10 -34.31
N TYR A 154 -14.00 -19.11 -33.00
CA TYR A 154 -12.81 -19.73 -32.42
C TYR A 154 -12.86 -21.27 -32.49
N ARG A 155 -13.97 -21.87 -32.91
CA ARG A 155 -14.15 -23.32 -33.07
C ARG A 155 -13.73 -24.10 -31.82
N TYR A 156 -14.19 -23.67 -30.64
CA TYR A 156 -13.88 -24.36 -29.38
C TYR A 156 -14.29 -25.83 -29.43
N PHE A 157 -13.34 -26.73 -29.12
CA PHE A 157 -13.57 -28.15 -28.88
C PHE A 157 -12.66 -28.61 -27.73
N PRO A 158 -13.00 -29.69 -27.00
CA PRO A 158 -12.12 -30.24 -25.98
C PRO A 158 -10.78 -30.67 -26.58
N ASP A 159 -9.69 -30.24 -25.98
CA ASP A 159 -8.35 -30.63 -26.40
C ASP A 159 -8.18 -32.15 -26.20
N PRO A 160 -7.97 -32.94 -27.27
CA PRO A 160 -7.84 -34.40 -27.17
C PRO A 160 -6.49 -34.83 -26.61
N ASP A 161 -5.48 -33.97 -26.63
CA ASP A 161 -4.14 -34.26 -26.13
C ASP A 161 -4.06 -34.11 -24.59
N LEU A 162 -5.03 -33.38 -24.00
CA LEU A 162 -5.14 -33.17 -22.56
C LEU A 162 -6.31 -33.98 -21.98
N LEU A 163 -5.97 -34.93 -21.10
CA LEU A 163 -6.98 -35.62 -20.31
C LEU A 163 -7.69 -34.65 -19.35
N PRO A 164 -9.00 -34.84 -19.06
CA PRO A 164 -9.71 -34.01 -18.10
C PRO A 164 -9.02 -33.98 -16.73
N VAL A 165 -8.77 -32.78 -16.22
CA VAL A 165 -8.22 -32.58 -14.87
C VAL A 165 -9.34 -32.75 -13.85
N VAL A 166 -9.20 -33.75 -12.96
CA VAL A 166 -10.13 -33.99 -11.85
C VAL A 166 -9.47 -33.54 -10.56
N LEU A 167 -10.06 -32.54 -9.90
CA LEU A 167 -9.60 -32.06 -8.60
C LEU A 167 -10.35 -32.79 -7.49
N GLU A 168 -9.64 -33.63 -6.73
CA GLU A 168 -10.22 -34.31 -5.58
C GLU A 168 -10.51 -33.32 -4.44
N GLN A 169 -11.60 -33.54 -3.70
CA GLN A 169 -11.98 -32.65 -2.61
C GLN A 169 -10.88 -32.53 -1.55
N GLU A 170 -10.14 -33.61 -1.29
CA GLU A 170 -9.02 -33.61 -0.35
C GLU A 170 -7.92 -32.62 -0.80
N MET A 171 -7.56 -32.61 -2.08
CA MET A 171 -6.59 -31.66 -2.64
C MET A 171 -7.07 -30.21 -2.48
N ILE A 172 -8.37 -29.96 -2.70
CA ILE A 172 -8.96 -28.62 -2.52
C ILE A 172 -8.84 -28.17 -1.06
N GLU A 173 -9.15 -29.03 -0.09
CA GLU A 173 -9.06 -28.68 1.33
C GLU A 173 -7.62 -28.51 1.82
N GLN A 174 -6.69 -29.33 1.31
CA GLN A 174 -5.25 -29.17 1.59
C GLN A 174 -4.76 -27.79 1.11
N ILE A 175 -5.09 -27.40 -0.13
CA ILE A 175 -4.71 -26.07 -0.66
C ILE A 175 -5.41 -24.96 0.12
N ARG A 176 -6.70 -25.12 0.44
CA ARG A 176 -7.46 -24.14 1.23
C ARG A 176 -6.79 -23.86 2.58
N ALA A 177 -6.27 -24.90 3.24
CA ALA A 177 -5.56 -24.76 4.51
C ALA A 177 -4.21 -24.04 4.40
N THR A 178 -3.59 -24.01 3.21
CA THR A 178 -2.34 -23.26 2.95
C THR A 178 -2.55 -21.81 2.54
N LEU A 179 -3.79 -21.41 2.22
CA LEU A 179 -4.06 -20.04 1.76
C LEU A 179 -3.73 -19.03 2.88
N PRO A 180 -2.97 -17.96 2.57
CA PRO A 180 -2.71 -16.91 3.54
C PRO A 180 -3.98 -16.14 3.86
N GLU A 181 -3.95 -15.43 4.99
CA GLU A 181 -4.99 -14.48 5.34
C GLU A 181 -5.08 -13.38 4.27
N LEU A 182 -6.24 -13.26 3.62
CA LEU A 182 -6.46 -12.26 2.57
C LEU A 182 -6.41 -10.83 3.13
N PRO A 183 -6.07 -9.81 2.30
CA PRO A 183 -5.84 -8.44 2.76
C PRO A 183 -6.99 -7.84 3.57
N ASN A 184 -8.25 -8.11 3.19
CA ASN A 184 -9.40 -7.56 3.92
C ASN A 184 -9.57 -8.22 5.29
N ALA A 185 -9.44 -9.54 5.36
CA ALA A 185 -9.53 -10.27 6.62
C ALA A 185 -8.41 -9.81 7.56
N LYS A 186 -7.18 -9.68 7.04
CA LYS A 186 -6.02 -9.18 7.79
C LYS A 186 -6.23 -7.75 8.27
N ARG A 187 -6.76 -6.86 7.43
CA ARG A 187 -7.11 -5.48 7.80
C ARG A 187 -8.14 -5.45 8.93
N ASP A 188 -9.22 -6.21 8.77
CA ASP A 188 -10.31 -6.25 9.74
C ASP A 188 -9.83 -6.81 11.09
N ARG A 189 -8.93 -7.82 11.06
CA ARG A 189 -8.22 -8.33 12.24
C ARG A 189 -7.34 -7.26 12.90
N PHE A 190 -6.54 -6.52 12.12
CA PHE A 190 -5.71 -5.43 12.66
C PHE A 190 -6.55 -4.34 13.34
N VAL A 191 -7.74 -4.03 12.81
CA VAL A 191 -8.66 -3.09 13.47
C VAL A 191 -9.25 -3.69 14.75
N ALA A 192 -9.74 -4.93 14.68
CA ALA A 192 -10.43 -5.58 15.80
C ALA A 192 -9.49 -5.90 16.98
N ASP A 193 -8.35 -6.53 16.70
CA ASP A 193 -7.47 -7.12 17.70
C ASP A 193 -6.40 -6.12 18.16
N MET A 194 -5.83 -5.36 17.22
CA MET A 194 -4.73 -4.43 17.49
C MET A 194 -5.19 -2.98 17.71
N LYS A 195 -6.50 -2.73 17.63
CA LYS A 195 -7.14 -1.41 17.83
C LYS A 195 -6.56 -0.31 16.93
N LEU A 196 -6.10 -0.69 15.74
CA LEU A 196 -5.63 0.26 14.74
C LEU A 196 -6.81 0.99 14.09
N SER A 197 -6.55 2.19 13.56
CA SER A 197 -7.53 2.87 12.73
C SER A 197 -7.71 2.12 11.40
N ASN A 198 -8.87 2.28 10.75
CA ASN A 198 -9.08 1.74 9.40
C ASN A 198 -8.01 2.21 8.41
N TYR A 199 -7.51 3.44 8.59
CA TYR A 199 -6.45 4.00 7.76
C TYR A 199 -5.14 3.24 7.98
N ASP A 200 -4.67 3.13 9.23
CA ASP A 200 -3.40 2.47 9.55
C ASP A 200 -3.42 1.00 9.12
N ALA A 201 -4.51 0.29 9.41
CA ALA A 201 -4.68 -1.09 9.00
C ALA A 201 -4.63 -1.24 7.46
N SER A 202 -5.29 -0.34 6.71
CA SER A 202 -5.29 -0.39 5.25
C SER A 202 -3.90 -0.12 4.64
N VAL A 203 -3.10 0.74 5.27
CA VAL A 203 -1.72 1.00 4.84
C VAL A 203 -0.84 -0.22 5.10
N LEU A 204 -0.90 -0.79 6.31
CA LEU A 204 -0.11 -1.97 6.67
C LEU A 204 -0.46 -3.19 5.84
N THR A 205 -1.73 -3.37 5.46
CA THR A 205 -2.18 -4.48 4.61
C THR A 205 -2.21 -4.12 3.11
N SER A 206 -1.43 -3.13 2.69
CA SER A 206 -1.34 -2.75 1.27
C SER A 206 -0.51 -3.75 0.46
N SER A 207 0.47 -4.39 1.10
CA SER A 207 1.25 -5.51 0.56
C SER A 207 1.41 -6.59 1.64
N ARG A 208 1.63 -7.83 1.21
CA ARG A 208 1.79 -8.96 2.13
C ARG A 208 3.05 -8.81 2.95
N GLU A 209 4.13 -8.41 2.29
CA GLU A 209 5.47 -8.21 2.85
C GLU A 209 5.46 -7.14 3.95
N LEU A 210 4.74 -6.03 3.74
CA LEU A 210 4.61 -4.98 4.75
C LEU A 210 3.79 -5.44 5.96
N ALA A 211 2.71 -6.18 5.70
CA ALA A 211 1.87 -6.73 6.77
C ALA A 211 2.64 -7.76 7.60
N ASP A 212 3.38 -8.65 6.93
CA ASP A 212 4.18 -9.69 7.56
C ASP A 212 5.35 -9.08 8.35
N TYR A 213 6.00 -8.03 7.82
CA TYR A 213 7.02 -7.27 8.57
C TYR A 213 6.44 -6.64 9.84
N TYR A 214 5.27 -6.02 9.77
CA TYR A 214 4.61 -5.43 10.94
C TYR A 214 4.24 -6.48 11.99
N GLU A 215 3.71 -7.64 11.57
CA GLU A 215 3.43 -8.74 12.49
C GLU A 215 4.70 -9.33 13.12
N ALA A 216 5.80 -9.39 12.37
CA ALA A 216 7.10 -9.78 12.89
C ALA A 216 7.62 -8.79 13.95
N VAL A 217 7.49 -7.47 13.71
CA VAL A 217 7.82 -6.43 14.69
C VAL A 217 6.98 -6.60 15.95
N LEU A 218 5.67 -6.80 15.77
CA LEU A 218 4.75 -6.96 16.90
C LEU A 218 5.10 -8.22 17.71
N THR A 219 5.35 -9.35 17.05
CA THR A 219 5.77 -10.60 17.67
C THR A 219 7.09 -10.44 18.44
N ALA A 220 8.10 -9.82 17.83
CA ALA A 220 9.40 -9.57 18.46
C ALA A 220 9.33 -8.56 19.62
N SER A 221 8.26 -7.78 19.72
CA SER A 221 7.99 -6.85 20.83
C SER A 221 7.15 -7.47 21.96
N ASP A 222 6.91 -8.78 21.95
CA ASP A 222 5.94 -9.47 22.83
C ASP A 222 4.51 -8.92 22.71
N ASN A 223 4.11 -8.50 21.51
CA ASN A 223 2.83 -7.83 21.21
C ASN A 223 2.60 -6.53 21.99
N LYS A 224 3.67 -5.82 22.39
CA LYS A 224 3.56 -4.54 23.11
C LYS A 224 3.26 -3.39 22.15
N ASP A 225 2.35 -2.53 22.59
CA ASP A 225 1.95 -1.30 21.91
C ASP A 225 1.79 -1.42 20.38
N PRO A 226 0.80 -2.19 19.87
CA PRO A 226 0.58 -2.38 18.44
C PRO A 226 0.48 -1.07 17.66
N LYS A 227 -0.15 -0.05 18.26
CA LYS A 227 -0.27 1.29 17.69
C LYS A 227 1.07 2.00 17.54
N LEU A 228 1.99 1.82 18.49
CA LEU A 228 3.34 2.39 18.38
C LEU A 228 4.10 1.72 17.23
N CYS A 229 4.04 0.39 17.16
CA CYS A 229 4.62 -0.39 16.06
C CYS A 229 4.08 0.06 14.69
N ALA A 230 2.76 0.16 14.56
CA ALA A 230 2.10 0.61 13.34
C ALA A 230 2.58 2.00 12.92
N ASN A 231 2.60 2.96 13.85
CA ASN A 231 3.05 4.33 13.55
C ASN A 231 4.50 4.37 13.07
N TRP A 232 5.40 3.59 13.66
CA TRP A 232 6.81 3.56 13.27
C TRP A 232 7.03 2.90 11.91
N VAL A 233 6.33 1.79 11.64
CA VAL A 233 6.35 1.13 10.34
C VAL A 233 5.82 2.08 9.26
N ILE A 234 4.62 2.66 9.45
CA ILE A 234 3.96 3.52 8.46
C ILE A 234 4.73 4.82 8.20
N THR A 235 5.30 5.44 9.24
CA THR A 235 5.88 6.79 9.11
C THR A 235 7.38 6.78 8.93
N GLN A 236 8.13 6.16 9.84
CA GLN A 236 9.59 6.25 9.85
C GLN A 236 10.21 5.25 8.89
N LEU A 237 9.81 3.98 8.97
CA LEU A 237 10.35 2.93 8.13
C LEU A 237 9.94 3.12 6.66
N SER A 238 8.64 3.22 6.37
CA SER A 238 8.18 3.47 4.99
C SER A 238 8.72 4.80 4.44
N GLY A 239 8.87 5.83 5.28
CA GLY A 239 9.51 7.08 4.87
C GLY A 239 10.97 6.93 4.46
N ALA A 240 11.76 6.17 5.23
CA ALA A 240 13.16 5.89 4.95
C ALA A 240 13.33 4.99 3.70
N LEU A 241 12.53 3.94 3.58
CA LEU A 241 12.49 3.06 2.41
C LEU A 241 12.19 3.84 1.13
N ASN A 242 11.13 4.66 1.14
CA ASN A 242 10.77 5.51 0.01
C ASN A 242 11.90 6.49 -0.38
N LYS A 243 12.62 7.05 0.60
CA LYS A 243 13.75 7.95 0.34
C LYS A 243 14.94 7.21 -0.28
N ALA A 244 15.14 5.94 0.07
CA ALA A 244 16.19 5.10 -0.47
C ALA A 244 15.78 4.39 -1.78
N GLY A 245 14.49 4.43 -2.15
CA GLY A 245 13.96 3.69 -3.29
C GLY A 245 13.94 2.17 -3.07
N LEU A 246 13.83 1.73 -1.82
CA LEU A 246 13.86 0.31 -1.42
C LEU A 246 12.45 -0.19 -1.10
N ASP A 247 12.20 -1.46 -1.39
CA ASP A 247 11.01 -2.17 -0.90
C ASP A 247 11.19 -2.64 0.57
N ILE A 248 10.10 -2.96 1.26
CA ILE A 248 10.15 -3.49 2.63
C ILE A 248 10.98 -4.78 2.74
N THR A 249 10.99 -5.61 1.69
CA THR A 249 11.83 -6.81 1.60
C THR A 249 13.32 -6.51 1.56
N GLU A 250 13.71 -5.29 1.20
CA GLU A 250 15.09 -4.81 1.13
C GLU A 250 15.46 -3.93 2.34
N SER A 251 14.62 -3.90 3.38
CA SER A 251 14.84 -3.07 4.55
C SER A 251 16.18 -3.41 5.23
N PRO A 252 17.06 -2.41 5.46
CA PRO A 252 18.31 -2.62 6.20
C PRO A 252 18.05 -2.83 7.71
N ILE A 253 16.85 -2.52 8.19
CA ILE A 253 16.44 -2.71 9.58
C ILE A 253 15.54 -3.95 9.65
N SER A 254 15.96 -4.95 10.42
CA SER A 254 15.16 -6.14 10.68
C SER A 254 13.98 -5.85 11.61
N ALA A 255 12.96 -6.69 11.57
CA ALA A 255 11.79 -6.56 12.45
C ALA A 255 12.19 -6.60 13.94
N GLU A 256 13.16 -7.44 14.30
CA GLU A 256 13.69 -7.58 15.67
C GLU A 256 14.44 -6.32 16.12
N GLN A 257 15.23 -5.72 15.24
CA GLN A 257 15.95 -4.48 15.55
C GLN A 257 14.98 -3.34 15.81
N LEU A 258 13.96 -3.22 14.97
CA LEU A 258 12.91 -2.21 15.16
C LEU A 258 12.14 -2.49 16.45
N ALA A 259 11.68 -3.72 16.67
CA ALA A 259 10.96 -4.12 17.88
C ALA A 259 11.75 -3.83 19.16
N GLY A 260 13.04 -4.18 19.19
CA GLY A 260 13.92 -3.91 20.33
C GLY A 260 14.01 -2.41 20.64
N MET A 261 14.09 -1.55 19.62
CA MET A 261 14.02 -0.10 19.82
C MET A 261 12.68 0.36 20.37
N LEU A 262 11.56 -0.17 19.85
CA LEU A 262 10.22 0.21 20.28
C LEU A 262 9.92 -0.22 21.71
N VAL A 263 10.39 -1.39 22.14
CA VAL A 263 10.29 -1.84 23.54
C VAL A 263 10.95 -0.83 24.48
N ARG A 264 12.09 -0.23 24.08
CA ARG A 264 12.77 0.81 24.87
C ARG A 264 12.04 2.15 24.91
N ILE A 265 11.15 2.41 23.94
CA ILE A 265 10.24 3.54 24.01
C ILE A 265 9.13 3.23 25.01
N SER A 266 8.53 2.04 24.92
CA SER A 266 7.42 1.60 25.78
C SER A 266 7.82 1.52 27.27
N ASP A 267 9.04 1.08 27.57
CA ASP A 267 9.55 1.02 28.95
C ASP A 267 10.12 2.37 29.47
N ASN A 268 10.04 3.44 28.66
CA ASN A 268 10.57 4.77 28.94
C ASN A 268 12.11 4.86 29.09
N THR A 269 12.86 3.85 28.66
CA THR A 269 14.34 3.90 28.62
C THR A 269 14.84 4.99 27.65
N ILE A 270 14.11 5.22 26.55
CA ILE A 270 14.40 6.26 25.57
C ILE A 270 13.17 7.08 25.23
N SER A 271 13.38 8.35 24.85
CA SER A 271 12.31 9.19 24.31
C SER A 271 12.10 8.89 22.82
N GLY A 272 10.94 9.26 22.28
CA GLY A 272 10.71 9.18 20.82
C GLY A 272 11.72 10.01 19.99
N LYS A 273 12.29 11.07 20.56
CA LYS A 273 13.35 11.86 19.90
C LYS A 273 14.68 11.09 19.84
N ILE A 274 15.01 10.37 20.92
CA ILE A 274 16.19 9.51 20.98
C ILE A 274 16.01 8.30 20.05
N ALA A 275 14.82 7.72 20.02
CA ALA A 275 14.49 6.61 19.12
C ALA A 275 14.76 6.96 17.65
N LYS A 276 14.47 8.20 17.20
CA LYS A 276 14.80 8.61 15.83
C LYS A 276 16.31 8.59 15.55
N GLN A 277 17.13 9.00 16.52
CA GLN A 277 18.59 8.95 16.38
C GLN A 277 19.10 7.49 16.36
N ILE A 278 18.48 6.61 17.16
CA ILE A 278 18.81 5.18 17.16
C ILE A 278 18.39 4.53 15.84
N PHE A 279 17.20 4.86 15.32
CA PHE A 279 16.72 4.40 14.04
C PHE A 279 17.68 4.79 12.90
N GLU A 280 18.14 6.04 12.86
CA GLU A 280 19.13 6.49 11.87
C GLU A 280 20.46 5.73 11.99
N ALA A 281 20.92 5.45 13.21
CA ALA A 281 22.13 4.68 13.47
C ALA A 281 21.98 3.20 13.07
N LEU A 282 20.81 2.58 13.34
CA LEU A 282 20.49 1.23 12.88
C LEU A 282 20.46 1.17 11.35
N TRP A 283 19.83 2.15 10.71
CA TRP A 283 19.77 2.27 9.25
C TRP A 283 21.16 2.38 8.63
N ALA A 284 22.09 3.09 9.29
CA ALA A 284 23.47 3.24 8.85
C ALA A 284 24.36 2.02 9.18
N GLY A 285 23.84 1.00 9.87
CA GLY A 285 24.59 -0.19 10.27
C GLY A 285 25.58 0.05 11.42
N GLU A 286 25.39 1.10 12.22
CA GLU A 286 26.30 1.48 13.32
C GLU A 286 26.17 0.60 14.58
N GLY A 287 25.27 -0.38 14.59
CA GLY A 287 25.07 -1.28 15.74
C GLY A 287 24.20 -2.49 15.40
N THR A 288 24.25 -3.51 16.26
CA THR A 288 23.49 -4.75 16.08
C THR A 288 22.04 -4.63 16.56
N GLY A 289 21.74 -3.64 17.41
CA GLY A 289 20.41 -3.39 17.95
C GLY A 289 20.35 -2.13 18.82
N ALA A 290 19.15 -1.76 19.25
CA ALA A 290 18.91 -0.51 19.97
C ALA A 290 19.76 -0.37 21.24
N ASP A 291 19.87 -1.43 22.05
CA ASP A 291 20.61 -1.39 23.31
C ASP A 291 22.10 -1.11 23.12
N SER A 292 22.71 -1.71 22.08
CA SER A 292 24.11 -1.47 21.74
C SER A 292 24.39 0.00 21.41
N ILE A 293 23.44 0.66 20.72
CA ILE A 293 23.55 2.07 20.34
C ILE A 293 23.27 2.96 21.57
N ILE A 294 22.32 2.58 22.42
CA ILE A 294 22.00 3.30 23.65
C ILE A 294 23.22 3.36 24.56
N GLU A 295 23.91 2.24 24.76
CA GLU A 295 25.12 2.16 25.58
C GLU A 295 26.28 2.95 24.95
N ALA A 296 26.59 2.71 23.68
CA ALA A 296 27.70 3.35 22.98
C ALA A 296 27.58 4.88 22.92
N LYS A 297 26.36 5.40 22.75
CA LYS A 297 26.10 6.85 22.64
C LYS A 297 25.57 7.47 23.94
N GLY A 298 25.44 6.68 25.01
CA GLY A 298 24.94 7.13 26.32
C GLY A 298 23.55 7.78 26.25
N LEU A 299 22.64 7.21 25.47
CA LEU A 299 21.35 7.80 25.11
C LEU A 299 20.21 7.51 26.09
N LYS A 300 20.49 6.89 27.24
CA LYS A 300 19.47 6.58 28.23
C LYS A 300 18.80 7.87 28.75
N GLN A 301 17.48 7.83 28.85
CA GLN A 301 16.69 8.93 29.39
C GLN A 301 16.99 9.12 30.88
N VAL A 302 17.11 10.37 31.31
CA VAL A 302 17.20 10.76 32.72
C VAL A 302 15.77 10.82 33.25
N THR A 303 15.46 9.95 34.21
CA THR A 303 14.17 9.86 34.90
C THR A 303 14.27 10.23 36.39
N ASP A 304 15.47 10.55 36.87
CA ASP A 304 15.69 11.03 38.24
C ASP A 304 15.05 12.41 38.40
N SER A 305 14.04 12.48 39.27
CA SER A 305 13.25 13.69 39.48
C SER A 305 14.10 14.83 40.01
N GLY A 306 15.12 14.57 40.84
CA GLY A 306 16.01 15.60 41.37
C GLY A 306 16.84 16.28 40.28
N ALA A 307 17.42 15.50 39.37
CA ALA A 307 18.17 16.04 38.23
C ALA A 307 17.28 16.86 37.27
N ILE A 308 16.04 16.41 37.02
CA ILE A 308 15.10 17.14 36.17
C ILE A 308 14.64 18.43 36.87
N GLU A 309 14.39 18.37 38.18
CA GLU A 309 13.96 19.53 38.97
C GLU A 309 15.03 20.63 38.97
N ALA A 310 16.31 20.27 39.13
CA ALA A 310 17.42 21.21 39.06
C ALA A 310 17.52 21.90 37.69
N LEU A 311 17.32 21.15 36.59
CA LEU A 311 17.30 21.71 35.24
C LEU A 311 16.09 22.64 35.01
N VAL A 312 14.93 22.29 35.58
CA VAL A 312 13.74 23.15 35.53
C VAL A 312 14.01 24.47 36.26
N ASP A 313 14.55 24.40 37.48
CA ASP A 313 14.87 25.59 38.28
C ASP A 313 15.90 26.48 37.59
N GLU A 314 16.93 25.89 36.99
CA GLU A 314 17.93 26.62 36.20
C GLU A 314 17.30 27.34 35.00
N VAL A 315 16.44 26.67 34.23
CA VAL A 315 15.80 27.27 33.05
C VAL A 315 14.82 28.37 33.46
N ILE A 316 14.06 28.20 34.54
CA ILE A 316 13.16 29.23 35.08
C ILE A 316 13.98 30.46 35.52
N ALA A 317 15.06 30.26 36.27
CA ALA A 317 15.92 31.34 36.75
C ALA A 317 16.60 32.12 35.61
N ASN A 318 16.96 31.43 34.52
CA ASN A 318 17.62 32.03 33.36
C ASN A 318 16.65 32.75 32.39
N ASN A 319 15.34 32.66 32.58
CA ASN A 319 14.33 33.24 31.67
C ASN A 319 13.21 34.00 32.42
N PRO A 320 13.54 34.99 33.27
CA PRO A 320 12.57 35.67 34.14
C PRO A 320 11.44 36.39 33.37
N ASP A 321 11.77 37.03 32.25
CA ASP A 321 10.79 37.76 31.44
C ASP A 321 9.70 36.83 30.88
N GLN A 322 10.08 35.61 30.48
CA GLN A 322 9.15 34.60 29.97
C GLN A 322 8.28 34.03 31.09
N VAL A 323 8.79 33.95 32.32
CA VAL A 323 8.01 33.50 33.48
C VAL A 323 6.93 34.52 33.82
N GLU A 324 7.24 35.82 33.83
CA GLU A 324 6.25 36.88 34.02
C GLU A 324 5.18 36.86 32.92
N GLN A 325 5.58 36.68 31.66
CA GLN A 325 4.63 36.60 30.55
C GLN A 325 3.71 35.37 30.63
N TYR A 326 4.22 34.22 31.10
CA TYR A 326 3.40 33.03 31.32
C TYR A 326 2.38 33.26 32.44
N ARG A 327 2.82 33.82 33.58
CA ARG A 327 1.93 34.21 34.70
C ARG A 327 0.93 35.30 34.31
N GLY A 328 1.27 36.14 33.33
CA GLY A 328 0.37 37.11 32.70
C GLY A 328 -0.64 36.53 31.71
N GLY A 329 -0.73 35.20 31.58
CA GLY A 329 -1.77 34.50 30.81
C GLY A 329 -1.33 33.98 29.42
N LYS A 330 -0.05 34.11 29.04
CA LYS A 330 0.46 33.51 27.80
C LYS A 330 0.85 32.05 27.98
N GLU A 331 -0.14 31.17 28.12
CA GLU A 331 0.06 29.73 28.36
C GLU A 331 0.90 29.01 27.28
N GLN A 332 0.96 29.55 26.06
CA GLN A 332 1.76 29.00 24.95
C GLN A 332 3.28 28.99 25.24
N LEU A 333 3.77 29.79 26.20
CA LEU A 333 5.18 29.82 26.59
C LEU A 333 5.64 28.52 27.26
N ILE A 334 4.73 27.64 27.66
CA ILE A 334 5.09 26.33 28.21
C ILE A 334 5.92 25.50 27.23
N GLY A 335 5.63 25.58 25.93
CA GLY A 335 6.38 24.90 24.88
C GLY A 335 7.81 25.43 24.73
N PHE A 336 8.02 26.73 24.99
CA PHE A 336 9.35 27.34 25.00
C PHE A 336 10.22 26.78 26.13
N PHE A 337 9.68 26.74 27.36
CA PHE A 337 10.40 26.21 28.52
C PHE A 337 10.73 24.72 28.37
N VAL A 338 9.78 23.91 27.89
CA VAL A 338 10.03 22.50 27.55
C VAL A 338 11.15 22.39 26.53
N GLY A 339 11.15 23.23 25.49
CA GLY A 339 12.22 23.29 24.49
C GLY A 339 13.60 23.60 25.10
N GLN A 340 13.69 24.56 26.02
CA GLN A 340 14.94 24.92 26.69
C GLN A 340 15.46 23.82 27.61
N ILE A 341 14.58 23.19 28.41
CA ILE A 341 14.97 22.07 29.27
C ILE A 341 15.43 20.89 28.45
N MET A 342 14.72 20.56 27.37
CA MET A 342 15.14 19.50 26.45
C MET A 342 16.46 19.83 25.75
N LYS A 343 16.80 21.11 25.55
CA LYS A 343 18.11 21.53 25.03
C LYS A 343 19.20 21.37 26.08
N ALA A 344 18.97 21.83 27.31
CA ALA A 344 19.90 21.70 28.43
C ALA A 344 20.19 20.23 28.78
N SER A 345 19.15 19.39 28.76
CA SER A 345 19.25 17.95 29.00
C SER A 345 19.80 17.16 27.80
N LYS A 346 20.18 17.82 26.70
CA LYS A 346 20.56 17.18 25.41
C LYS A 346 19.52 16.16 24.91
N GLY A 347 18.25 16.41 25.16
CA GLY A 347 17.12 15.55 24.77
C GLY A 347 16.88 14.34 25.66
N LYS A 348 17.63 14.21 26.77
CA LYS A 348 17.53 13.07 27.70
C LYS A 348 16.52 13.23 28.82
N ALA A 349 15.98 14.42 29.10
CA ALA A 349 14.96 14.55 30.13
C ALA A 349 13.65 13.89 29.68
N ASN A 350 12.91 13.27 30.61
CA ASN A 350 11.60 12.71 30.32
C ASN A 350 10.59 13.83 30.02
N PRO A 351 10.00 13.89 28.81
CA PRO A 351 9.09 14.99 28.44
C PRO A 351 7.83 15.09 29.31
N ALA A 352 7.32 13.96 29.81
CA ALA A 352 6.12 13.95 30.67
C ALA A 352 6.45 14.53 32.04
N GLN A 353 7.52 14.05 32.68
CA GLN A 353 7.99 14.56 33.98
C GLN A 353 8.39 16.05 33.89
N VAL A 354 9.05 16.47 32.81
CA VAL A 354 9.37 17.88 32.57
C VAL A 354 8.10 18.72 32.53
N ASN A 355 7.08 18.32 31.77
CA ASN A 355 5.82 19.06 31.70
C ASN A 355 5.11 19.14 33.06
N GLU A 356 5.13 18.05 33.83
CA GLU A 356 4.50 18.01 35.16
C GLU A 356 5.20 18.94 36.16
N LEU A 357 6.53 18.83 36.28
CA LEU A 357 7.34 19.67 37.18
C LEU A 357 7.28 21.14 36.79
N LEU A 358 7.32 21.43 35.48
CA LEU A 358 7.26 22.80 34.98
C LEU A 358 5.91 23.46 35.28
N LYS A 359 4.79 22.73 35.11
CA LYS A 359 3.47 23.23 35.49
C LYS A 359 3.39 23.49 37.00
N ALA A 360 3.89 22.58 37.81
CA ALA A 360 3.89 22.75 39.26
C ALA A 360 4.64 24.02 39.69
N LYS A 361 5.85 24.26 39.14
CA LYS A 361 6.70 25.40 39.53
C LYS A 361 6.34 26.74 38.89
N LEU A 362 5.67 26.76 37.73
CA LEU A 362 5.22 28.01 37.10
C LEU A 362 3.87 28.51 37.64
N ILE A 363 3.04 27.60 38.19
CA ILE A 363 1.75 27.93 38.83
C ILE A 363 1.95 28.34 40.30
N SER A 364 2.96 27.79 40.99
CA SER A 364 3.46 28.33 42.27
C SER A 364 4.15 29.67 42.07
#